data_AF-A0AAE3DUW6-F1
#
_entry.id   AF-A0AAE3DUW6-F1
#
_cell.length_a   1.000
_cell.length_b   1.000
_cell.length_c   1.000
_cell.angle_alpha   90.00
_cell.angle_beta   90.00
_cell.angle_gamma   90.00
#
_symmetry.space_group_name_H-M   'P 1'
#
loop_
_entity.id
_entity.type
_entity.pdbx_description
1 polymer ?
#
loop_
_entity_poly.entity_id
_entity_poly.type
_entity_poly.pdbx_seq_one_letter_code
_entity_poly.pdbx_strand_id
1 'polypeptide(L)'
;MQELEEIAIIHSIDDYQAALSFKEFLKLNGFSYFTYAYNEVHDELNDLLKRSNNHFDLILYINDVSGKFQERFGHLSNYNINVEIDQKKLWKRSITNENKKRQILDSAVLKDIWKKILTAVYAGKDVDISGSLELINHMIDVYCEYDLLRKLLNNTESWFRQINADEGFEVYQKGLLGLKEEWKKALDRLECSPHIDAVNGKIVGEEHLDYAVLYCKRKINEICNMLNQSIEYDSWTLLQEADKMHTKYENDFYMAENIIAQTAIKSSEYKSLSILAIRNCTQKCQVPACNSFHFYRMGKLYEKANKNIQAEQSYEDAYRLNPLNFRALYKIAMNSRNEKYSEAARKEFRNILRILHVPLGDTRAMEKTVKKLPALELEYICKCYVLLADIELHVEKPDYGYYNYCLNMMEIAVKNIRENQFICEMYGDHPDYVEHLEKRLSMNAIRKKVQL
;
A
#
# COMPACT_ATOMS: atom_id res chain seq x y z
N MET A 1 12.09 -3.01 -16.64
CA MET A 1 11.93 -1.92 -17.61
C MET A 1 12.94 -0.85 -17.27
N GLN A 2 14.07 -0.78 -17.98
CA GLN A 2 15.11 0.21 -17.64
C GLN A 2 14.53 1.63 -17.73
N GLU A 3 14.81 2.49 -16.74
CA GLU A 3 14.26 3.85 -16.61
C GLU A 3 12.75 3.93 -16.29
N LEU A 4 12.14 2.83 -15.82
CA LEU A 4 10.77 2.82 -15.30
C LEU A 4 10.66 1.85 -14.12
N GLU A 5 11.16 2.27 -12.97
CA GLU A 5 11.18 1.46 -11.75
C GLU A 5 10.55 2.19 -10.56
N GLU A 6 10.72 3.51 -10.48
CA GLU A 6 10.34 4.34 -9.33
C GLU A 6 9.22 5.32 -9.71
N ILE A 7 7.98 4.90 -9.50
CA ILE A 7 6.78 5.58 -10.02
C ILE A 7 6.03 6.32 -8.90
N ALA A 8 5.75 7.59 -9.12
CA ALA A 8 4.87 8.37 -8.24
C ALA A 8 3.43 8.43 -8.79
N ILE A 9 2.45 8.40 -7.87
CA ILE A 9 1.03 8.61 -8.16
C ILE A 9 0.55 9.78 -7.32
N ILE A 10 0.15 10.86 -7.98
CA ILE A 10 -0.37 12.08 -7.36
C ILE A 10 -1.86 12.18 -7.69
N HIS A 11 -2.69 12.41 -6.68
CA HIS A 11 -4.14 12.40 -6.83
C HIS A 11 -4.81 13.33 -5.82
N SER A 12 -6.10 13.63 -6.00
CA SER A 12 -6.90 14.31 -4.97
C SER A 12 -7.42 13.32 -3.91
N ILE A 13 -7.89 13.82 -2.76
CA ILE A 13 -8.60 12.96 -1.78
C ILE A 13 -9.86 12.29 -2.36
N ASP A 14 -10.44 12.86 -3.41
CA ASP A 14 -11.61 12.27 -4.06
C ASP A 14 -11.22 11.06 -4.91
N ASP A 15 -9.95 10.95 -5.35
CA ASP A 15 -9.47 9.96 -6.32
C ASP A 15 -8.71 8.77 -5.72
N TYR A 16 -8.86 8.53 -4.42
CA TYR A 16 -8.19 7.43 -3.71
C TYR A 16 -8.40 6.08 -4.37
N GLN A 17 -9.60 5.81 -4.87
CA GLN A 17 -9.95 4.52 -5.46
C GLN A 17 -9.13 4.24 -6.72
N ALA A 18 -9.06 5.23 -7.62
CA ALA A 18 -8.28 5.14 -8.84
C ALA A 18 -6.78 5.04 -8.51
N ALA A 19 -6.26 5.90 -7.64
CA ALA A 19 -4.86 5.88 -7.24
C ALA A 19 -4.43 4.52 -6.62
N LEU A 20 -5.26 3.94 -5.76
CA LEU A 20 -4.97 2.65 -5.14
C LEU A 20 -5.03 1.47 -6.12
N SER A 21 -5.83 1.54 -7.19
CA SER A 21 -5.80 0.54 -8.26
C SER A 21 -4.43 0.45 -8.95
N PHE A 22 -3.79 1.59 -9.22
CA PHE A 22 -2.44 1.62 -9.76
C PHE A 22 -1.41 1.17 -8.74
N LYS A 23 -1.44 1.75 -7.55
CA LYS A 23 -0.47 1.44 -6.49
C LYS A 23 -0.41 -0.05 -6.17
N GLU A 24 -1.56 -0.71 -6.01
CA GLU A 24 -1.56 -2.13 -5.67
C GLU A 24 -1.15 -3.02 -6.87
N PHE A 25 -1.39 -2.58 -8.11
CA PHE A 25 -0.80 -3.19 -9.30
C PHE A 25 0.73 -3.05 -9.30
N LEU A 26 1.27 -1.85 -9.05
CA LEU A 26 2.72 -1.60 -8.96
C LEU A 26 3.37 -2.50 -7.90
N LYS A 27 2.75 -2.62 -6.73
CA LYS A 27 3.20 -3.48 -5.63
C LYS A 27 3.23 -4.96 -5.99
N LEU A 28 2.23 -5.46 -6.72
CA LEU A 28 2.15 -6.86 -7.16
C LEU A 28 3.29 -7.19 -8.12
N ASN A 29 3.60 -6.27 -9.04
CA ASN A 29 4.54 -6.47 -10.14
C ASN A 29 5.95 -5.93 -9.84
N GLY A 30 6.24 -5.57 -8.59
CA GLY A 30 7.60 -5.25 -8.18
C GLY A 30 8.13 -3.92 -8.69
N PHE A 31 7.27 -2.93 -8.92
CA PHE A 31 7.69 -1.55 -9.05
C PHE A 31 7.89 -0.93 -7.66
N SER A 32 8.85 0.00 -7.56
CA SER A 32 8.96 0.90 -6.44
C SER A 32 8.01 2.06 -6.64
N TYR A 33 7.34 2.51 -5.58
CA TYR A 33 6.27 3.48 -5.72
C TYR A 33 6.15 4.46 -4.56
N PHE A 34 5.64 5.64 -4.90
CA PHE A 34 5.22 6.66 -3.96
C PHE A 34 3.80 7.12 -4.31
N THR A 35 2.94 7.25 -3.30
CA THR A 35 1.57 7.74 -3.50
C THR A 35 1.33 8.95 -2.62
N TYR A 36 0.79 10.02 -3.21
CA TYR A 36 0.50 11.25 -2.50
C TYR A 36 -0.88 11.80 -2.87
N ALA A 37 -1.70 12.00 -1.84
CA ALA A 37 -2.93 12.76 -1.95
C ALA A 37 -2.60 14.25 -1.76
N TYR A 38 -2.89 15.06 -2.78
CA TYR A 38 -2.69 16.50 -2.75
C TYR A 38 -3.47 17.13 -1.59
N ASN A 39 -2.78 17.81 -0.69
CA ASN A 39 -3.37 18.27 0.56
C ASN A 39 -3.97 19.67 0.42
N GLU A 40 -5.26 19.73 0.10
CA GLU A 40 -6.01 20.99 0.02
C GLU A 40 -6.26 21.66 1.39
N VAL A 41 -6.20 20.88 2.48
CA VAL A 41 -6.52 21.36 3.83
C VAL A 41 -5.29 22.01 4.47
N HIS A 42 -4.12 21.41 4.26
CA HIS A 42 -2.82 21.81 4.80
C HIS A 42 -1.84 21.98 3.62
N ASP A 43 -2.05 23.01 2.79
CA ASP A 43 -1.31 23.20 1.54
C ASP A 43 0.20 23.30 1.73
N GLU A 44 0.65 23.78 2.90
CA GLU A 44 2.06 23.84 3.26
C GLU A 44 2.74 22.46 3.29
N LEU A 45 1.99 21.36 3.41
CA LEU A 45 2.54 20.01 3.31
C LEU A 45 2.89 19.63 1.86
N ASN A 46 2.19 20.19 0.86
CA ASN A 46 2.52 20.00 -0.54
C ASN A 46 3.91 20.60 -0.87
N ASP A 47 4.32 21.64 -0.14
CA ASP A 47 5.65 22.24 -0.28
C ASP A 47 6.79 21.30 0.13
N LEU A 48 6.54 20.35 1.03
CA LEU A 48 7.54 19.35 1.43
C LEU A 48 7.93 18.46 0.24
N LEU A 49 6.95 18.04 -0.56
CA LEU A 49 7.21 17.28 -1.78
C LEU A 49 7.76 18.18 -2.89
N LYS A 50 7.16 19.36 -3.12
CA LYS A 50 7.60 20.31 -4.16
C LYS A 50 9.09 20.66 -4.06
N ARG A 51 9.58 20.89 -2.85
CA ARG A 51 10.96 21.32 -2.58
C ARG A 51 11.92 20.15 -2.32
N SER A 52 11.42 18.92 -2.42
CA SER A 52 12.25 17.74 -2.22
C SER A 52 13.25 17.55 -3.36
N ASN A 53 14.26 16.72 -3.10
CA ASN A 53 15.22 16.26 -4.10
C ASN A 53 14.80 14.95 -4.78
N ASN A 54 13.50 14.62 -4.76
CA ASN A 54 12.99 13.45 -5.46
C ASN A 54 13.11 13.64 -6.97
N HIS A 55 13.47 12.57 -7.67
CA HIS A 55 13.50 12.52 -9.13
C HIS A 55 12.96 11.18 -9.60
N PHE A 56 11.63 11.10 -9.73
CA PHE A 56 10.93 9.90 -10.16
C PHE A 56 11.17 9.62 -11.65
N ASP A 57 11.13 8.34 -12.02
CA ASP A 57 11.11 7.96 -13.44
C ASP A 57 9.84 8.51 -14.10
N LEU A 58 8.70 8.32 -13.43
CA LEU A 58 7.38 8.69 -13.90
C LEU A 58 6.54 9.25 -12.76
N ILE A 59 5.80 10.33 -13.02
CA ILE A 59 4.67 10.75 -12.21
C ILE A 59 3.38 10.55 -13.00
N LEU A 60 2.45 9.81 -12.39
CA LEU A 60 1.06 9.68 -12.81
C LEU A 60 0.20 10.66 -12.02
N TYR A 61 -0.45 11.59 -12.72
CA TYR A 61 -1.42 12.50 -12.15
C TYR A 61 -2.82 11.97 -12.43
N ILE A 62 -3.56 11.61 -11.38
CA ILE A 62 -4.92 11.12 -11.50
C ILE A 62 -5.89 12.30 -11.45
N ASN A 63 -6.69 12.46 -12.50
CA ASN A 63 -7.73 13.50 -12.61
C ASN A 63 -7.19 14.92 -12.31
N ASP A 64 -6.00 15.26 -12.81
CA ASP A 64 -5.41 16.57 -12.58
C ASP A 64 -6.09 17.65 -13.43
N VAL A 65 -7.05 18.32 -12.82
CA VAL A 65 -7.84 19.37 -13.44
C VAL A 65 -6.98 20.61 -13.63
N SER A 66 -6.92 21.11 -14.87
CA SER A 66 -6.15 22.29 -15.26
C SER A 66 -4.63 22.19 -14.99
N GLY A 67 -4.09 20.98 -14.79
CA GLY A 67 -2.65 20.78 -14.56
C GLY A 67 -2.13 21.24 -13.20
N LYS A 68 -3.01 21.43 -12.21
CA LYS A 68 -2.65 21.93 -10.87
C LYS A 68 -1.55 21.11 -10.20
N PHE A 69 -1.62 19.78 -10.29
CA PHE A 69 -0.63 18.89 -9.68
C PHE A 69 0.65 18.90 -10.49
N GLN A 70 0.55 18.80 -11.81
CA GLN A 70 1.69 18.80 -12.73
C GLN A 70 2.48 20.11 -12.69
N GLU A 71 1.83 21.26 -12.62
CA GLU A 71 2.50 22.56 -12.46
C GLU A 71 3.34 22.61 -11.18
N ARG A 72 2.91 21.92 -10.12
CA ARG A 72 3.60 21.94 -8.83
C ARG A 72 4.70 20.89 -8.71
N PHE A 73 4.52 19.73 -9.32
CA PHE A 73 5.39 18.56 -9.10
C PHE A 73 6.08 18.04 -10.37
N GLY A 74 5.77 18.59 -11.54
CA GLY A 74 6.26 18.08 -12.82
C GLY A 74 7.78 18.12 -12.98
N HIS A 75 8.46 19.00 -12.24
CA HIS A 75 9.92 19.05 -12.22
C HIS A 75 10.57 17.90 -11.45
N LEU A 76 9.80 17.09 -10.72
CA LEU A 76 10.29 15.95 -9.93
C LEU A 76 10.36 14.66 -10.75
N SER A 77 10.15 14.69 -12.07
CA SER A 77 10.27 13.49 -12.90
C SER A 77 10.73 13.75 -14.33
N ASN A 78 11.21 12.68 -14.96
CA ASN A 78 11.49 12.66 -16.40
C ASN A 78 10.21 12.62 -17.22
N TYR A 79 9.25 11.79 -16.80
CA TYR A 79 7.98 11.60 -17.48
C TYR A 79 6.81 12.01 -16.59
N ASN A 80 5.86 12.73 -17.18
CA ASN A 80 4.66 13.27 -16.52
C ASN A 80 3.45 12.89 -17.35
N ILE A 81 2.53 12.10 -16.78
CA ILE A 81 1.35 11.61 -17.50
C ILE A 81 0.11 11.93 -16.67
N ASN A 82 -0.80 12.72 -17.25
CA ASN A 82 -2.12 12.93 -16.70
C ASN A 82 -3.08 11.84 -17.20
N VAL A 83 -3.85 11.25 -16.29
CA VAL A 83 -4.85 10.23 -16.61
C VAL A 83 -6.21 10.65 -16.07
N GLU A 84 -7.19 10.68 -16.97
CA GLU A 84 -8.58 10.93 -16.64
C GLU A 84 -9.30 9.60 -16.40
N ILE A 85 -9.81 9.41 -15.18
CA ILE A 85 -10.46 8.18 -14.74
C ILE A 85 -11.79 8.55 -14.10
N ASP A 86 -12.86 8.20 -14.79
CA ASP A 86 -14.21 8.21 -14.23
C ASP A 86 -14.35 7.00 -13.28
N GLN A 87 -14.43 7.27 -11.98
CA GLN A 87 -14.54 6.25 -10.93
C GLN A 87 -15.75 5.33 -11.14
N LYS A 88 -16.83 5.82 -11.74
CA LYS A 88 -18.02 5.01 -12.04
C LYS A 88 -17.78 4.00 -13.17
N LYS A 89 -16.79 4.26 -14.03
CA LYS A 89 -16.38 3.38 -15.13
C LYS A 89 -15.20 2.48 -14.76
N LEU A 90 -14.57 2.72 -13.61
CA LEU A 90 -13.47 1.90 -13.13
C LEU A 90 -13.93 0.47 -12.77
N TRP A 91 -15.23 0.31 -12.47
CA TRP A 91 -15.86 -0.97 -12.16
C TRP A 91 -16.77 -1.43 -13.29
N LYS A 92 -16.68 -2.71 -13.64
CA LYS A 92 -17.69 -3.41 -14.45
C LYS A 92 -18.49 -4.38 -13.59
N ARG A 93 -19.78 -4.51 -13.92
CA ARG A 93 -20.64 -5.52 -13.29
C ARG A 93 -20.27 -6.89 -13.82
N SER A 94 -19.96 -7.82 -12.92
CA SER A 94 -19.81 -9.24 -13.22
C SER A 94 -20.96 -10.02 -12.58
N ILE A 95 -21.55 -10.93 -13.35
CA ILE A 95 -22.56 -11.86 -12.88
C ILE A 95 -21.83 -13.17 -12.58
N THR A 96 -21.79 -13.57 -11.30
CA THR A 96 -21.33 -14.90 -10.93
C THR A 96 -22.51 -15.88 -10.89
N ASN A 97 -22.20 -17.18 -10.93
CA ASN A 97 -23.17 -18.29 -11.03
C ASN A 97 -24.22 -18.35 -9.89
N GLU A 98 -24.16 -17.48 -8.88
CA GLU A 98 -25.05 -17.47 -7.70
C GLU A 98 -25.99 -16.25 -7.62
N ASN A 99 -26.28 -15.53 -8.71
CA ASN A 99 -27.08 -14.29 -8.72
C ASN A 99 -26.51 -13.14 -7.85
N LYS A 100 -25.29 -13.27 -7.32
CA LYS A 100 -24.57 -12.17 -6.65
C LYS A 100 -23.93 -11.29 -7.72
N LYS A 101 -24.42 -10.05 -7.81
CA LYS A 101 -23.80 -9.01 -8.64
C LYS A 101 -22.51 -8.57 -7.96
N ARG A 102 -21.35 -8.94 -8.52
CA ARG A 102 -20.04 -8.50 -8.03
C ARG A 102 -19.54 -7.37 -8.92
N GLN A 103 -18.89 -6.37 -8.33
CA GLN A 103 -18.15 -5.39 -9.11
C GLN A 103 -16.71 -5.87 -9.26
N ILE A 104 -16.17 -5.85 -10.47
CA ILE A 104 -14.76 -6.16 -10.74
C ILE A 104 -14.12 -4.99 -11.47
N LEU A 105 -12.82 -4.82 -11.27
CA LEU A 105 -12.07 -3.76 -11.93
C LEU A 105 -12.11 -3.95 -13.45
N ASP A 106 -12.29 -2.86 -14.20
CA ASP A 106 -12.25 -2.91 -15.66
C ASP A 106 -10.80 -2.88 -16.17
N SER A 107 -10.34 -3.98 -16.75
CA SER A 107 -9.00 -4.09 -17.31
C SER A 107 -8.78 -3.13 -18.48
N ALA A 108 -9.81 -2.73 -19.23
CA ALA A 108 -9.66 -1.83 -20.37
C ALA A 108 -9.05 -0.47 -19.97
N VAL A 109 -9.47 0.08 -18.83
CA VAL A 109 -8.98 1.37 -18.31
C VAL A 109 -7.49 1.28 -17.98
N LEU A 110 -7.08 0.23 -17.26
CA LEU A 110 -5.68 0.05 -16.89
C LEU A 110 -4.79 -0.21 -18.11
N LYS A 111 -5.27 -1.00 -19.08
CA LYS A 111 -4.52 -1.30 -20.32
C LYS A 111 -4.28 -0.05 -21.16
N ASP A 112 -5.28 0.82 -21.31
CA ASP A 112 -5.11 2.09 -22.04
C ASP A 112 -4.06 2.99 -21.37
N ILE A 113 -4.09 3.07 -20.03
CA ILE A 113 -3.12 3.87 -19.27
C ILE A 113 -1.71 3.30 -19.42
N TRP A 114 -1.53 1.98 -19.30
CA TRP A 114 -0.22 1.36 -19.50
C TRP A 114 0.31 1.50 -20.92
N LYS A 115 -0.57 1.46 -21.92
CA LYS A 115 -0.19 1.78 -23.30
C LYS A 115 0.35 3.21 -23.41
N LYS A 116 -0.30 4.19 -22.78
CA LYS A 116 0.18 5.59 -22.72
C LYS A 116 1.53 5.69 -22.02
N ILE A 117 1.70 5.01 -20.88
CA ILE A 117 2.96 4.97 -20.12
C ILE A 117 4.11 4.45 -20.98
N LEU A 118 3.98 3.25 -21.54
CA LEU A 118 5.04 2.64 -22.33
C LEU A 118 5.35 3.46 -23.58
N THR A 119 4.33 3.99 -24.25
CA THR A 119 4.52 4.85 -25.42
C THR A 119 5.31 6.12 -25.07
N ALA A 120 5.02 6.75 -23.93
CA ALA A 120 5.70 7.98 -23.52
C ALA A 120 7.15 7.73 -23.07
N VAL A 121 7.38 6.70 -22.24
CA VAL A 121 8.70 6.39 -21.66
C VAL A 121 9.69 5.87 -22.71
N TYR A 122 9.19 5.18 -23.74
CA TYR A 122 10.02 4.63 -24.83
C TYR A 122 9.89 5.41 -26.14
N ALA A 123 9.24 6.58 -26.13
CA ALA A 123 9.14 7.44 -27.30
C ALA A 123 10.54 7.80 -27.85
N GLY A 124 10.76 7.55 -29.14
CA GLY A 124 12.03 7.86 -29.81
C GLY A 124 13.20 6.94 -29.44
N LYS A 125 12.96 5.89 -28.63
CA LYS A 125 13.91 4.81 -28.41
C LYS A 125 13.70 3.74 -29.48
N ASP A 126 14.76 3.14 -29.99
CA ASP A 126 14.70 2.00 -30.92
C ASP A 126 14.37 0.70 -30.15
N VAL A 127 13.24 0.72 -29.42
CA VAL A 127 12.76 -0.35 -28.54
C VAL A 127 11.35 -0.72 -28.97
N ASP A 128 11.15 -1.96 -29.38
CA ASP A 128 9.81 -2.48 -29.63
C ASP A 128 9.09 -2.78 -28.31
N ILE A 129 8.02 -2.03 -28.04
CA ILE A 129 7.20 -2.16 -26.82
C ILE A 129 6.05 -3.16 -26.97
N SER A 130 5.89 -3.81 -28.13
CA SER A 130 4.77 -4.71 -28.40
C SER A 130 4.70 -5.86 -27.39
N GLY A 131 5.82 -6.55 -27.17
CA GLY A 131 5.94 -7.63 -26.18
C GLY A 131 5.74 -7.14 -24.74
N SER A 132 6.28 -5.96 -24.39
CA SER A 132 6.08 -5.35 -23.06
C SER A 132 4.60 -5.02 -22.81
N LEU A 133 3.90 -4.52 -23.83
CA LEU A 133 2.49 -4.21 -23.75
C LEU A 133 1.65 -5.49 -23.60
N GLU A 134 1.98 -6.55 -24.33
CA GLU A 134 1.32 -7.85 -24.18
C GLU A 134 1.52 -8.44 -22.78
N LEU A 135 2.74 -8.41 -22.27
CA LEU A 135 3.09 -8.87 -20.92
C LEU A 135 2.35 -8.09 -19.83
N ILE A 136 2.36 -6.75 -19.91
CA ILE A 136 1.62 -5.89 -18.96
C ILE A 136 0.12 -6.12 -19.06
N ASN A 137 -0.43 -6.23 -20.28
CA ASN A 137 -1.86 -6.50 -20.49
C ASN A 137 -2.27 -7.84 -19.87
N HIS A 138 -1.42 -8.86 -19.99
CA HIS A 138 -1.63 -10.15 -19.35
C HIS A 138 -1.68 -10.03 -17.82
N MET A 139 -0.70 -9.34 -17.20
CA MET A 139 -0.69 -9.11 -15.75
C MET A 139 -1.90 -8.29 -15.28
N ILE A 140 -2.36 -7.30 -16.07
CA ILE A 140 -3.57 -6.52 -15.78
C ILE A 140 -4.81 -7.41 -15.83
N ASP A 141 -4.91 -8.32 -16.80
CA ASP A 141 -6.05 -9.23 -16.89
C ASP A 141 -6.14 -10.12 -15.66
N VAL A 142 -5.02 -10.74 -15.23
CA VAL A 142 -4.99 -11.52 -13.98
C VAL A 142 -5.38 -10.65 -12.78
N TYR A 143 -4.80 -9.46 -12.68
CA TYR A 143 -5.07 -8.53 -11.59
C TYR A 143 -6.56 -8.19 -11.45
N CYS A 144 -7.26 -7.97 -12.58
CA CYS A 144 -8.67 -7.62 -12.61
C CYS A 144 -9.58 -8.84 -12.47
N GLU A 145 -9.29 -9.94 -13.18
CA GLU A 145 -10.08 -11.18 -13.21
C GLU A 145 -10.20 -11.80 -11.81
N TYR A 146 -9.10 -11.86 -11.07
CA TYR A 146 -9.05 -12.44 -9.73
C TYR A 146 -9.23 -11.41 -8.61
N ASP A 147 -9.62 -10.16 -8.94
CA ASP A 147 -9.93 -9.12 -7.96
C ASP A 147 -8.78 -8.91 -6.95
N LEU A 148 -7.55 -8.83 -7.47
CA LEU A 148 -6.35 -8.76 -6.64
C LEU A 148 -6.26 -7.42 -5.89
N LEU A 149 -6.85 -6.34 -6.43
CA LEU A 149 -6.95 -5.04 -5.76
C LEU A 149 -7.47 -5.16 -4.31
N ARG A 150 -8.66 -5.73 -4.13
CA ARG A 150 -9.28 -5.86 -2.80
C ARG A 150 -8.47 -6.78 -1.88
N LYS A 151 -7.90 -7.86 -2.43
CA LYS A 151 -7.03 -8.79 -1.69
C LYS A 151 -5.73 -8.14 -1.20
N LEU A 152 -5.18 -7.21 -1.97
CA LEU A 152 -3.93 -6.51 -1.66
C LEU A 152 -4.13 -5.35 -0.67
N LEU A 153 -5.30 -4.70 -0.71
CA LEU A 153 -5.71 -3.66 0.25
C LEU A 153 -6.10 -4.24 1.60
N ASN A 154 -6.78 -5.39 1.60
CA ASN A 154 -7.20 -6.04 2.82
C ASN A 154 -5.98 -6.55 3.59
N ASN A 155 -5.87 -6.15 4.85
CA ASN A 155 -4.93 -6.80 5.77
C ASN A 155 -5.51 -8.17 6.12
N THR A 156 -5.30 -9.15 5.23
CA THR A 156 -5.80 -10.53 5.31
C THR A 156 -5.66 -11.10 6.70
N GLU A 157 -4.49 -10.94 7.32
CA GLU A 157 -4.23 -11.46 8.65
C GLU A 157 -5.14 -10.84 9.71
N SER A 158 -5.27 -9.52 9.74
CA SER A 158 -6.16 -8.85 10.70
C SER A 158 -7.63 -9.13 10.43
N TRP A 159 -8.01 -9.26 9.16
CA TRP A 159 -9.37 -9.58 8.73
C TRP A 159 -9.80 -10.95 9.27
N PHE A 160 -9.04 -11.98 8.91
CA PHE A 160 -9.36 -13.35 9.28
C PHE A 160 -9.22 -13.62 10.79
N ARG A 161 -8.30 -12.94 11.50
CA ARG A 161 -8.24 -13.05 12.96
C ARG A 161 -9.54 -12.66 13.66
N GLN A 162 -10.26 -11.66 13.15
CA GLN A 162 -11.56 -11.29 13.70
C GLN A 162 -12.65 -12.26 13.27
N ILE A 163 -12.66 -12.74 12.02
CA ILE A 163 -13.60 -13.80 11.60
C ILE A 163 -13.50 -14.98 12.54
N ASN A 164 -12.28 -15.40 12.89
CA ASN A 164 -12.08 -16.48 13.85
C ASN A 164 -12.66 -16.16 15.24
N ALA A 165 -12.57 -14.90 15.67
CA ALA A 165 -13.09 -14.46 16.96
C ALA A 165 -14.63 -14.35 16.99
N ASP A 166 -15.24 -13.91 15.89
CA ASP A 166 -16.66 -13.61 15.79
C ASP A 166 -17.48 -14.84 15.33
N GLU A 167 -16.95 -15.61 14.38
CA GLU A 167 -17.65 -16.68 13.66
C GLU A 167 -17.03 -18.08 13.88
N GLY A 168 -15.86 -18.13 14.51
CA GLY A 168 -15.17 -19.38 14.87
C GLY A 168 -14.22 -19.93 13.81
N PHE A 169 -13.51 -21.00 14.19
CA PHE A 169 -12.39 -21.55 13.42
C PHE A 169 -12.82 -22.17 12.09
N GLU A 170 -14.01 -22.76 12.00
CA GLU A 170 -14.48 -23.41 10.78
C GLU A 170 -14.70 -22.40 9.64
N VAL A 171 -15.35 -21.28 9.93
CA VAL A 171 -15.57 -20.19 8.95
C VAL A 171 -14.24 -19.54 8.56
N TYR A 172 -13.38 -19.28 9.56
CA TYR A 172 -12.01 -18.81 9.36
C TYR A 172 -11.23 -19.70 8.38
N GLN A 173 -11.22 -21.01 8.63
CA GLN A 173 -10.50 -21.99 7.83
C GLN A 173 -11.06 -22.06 6.40
N LYS A 174 -12.39 -22.15 6.26
CA LYS A 174 -13.05 -22.20 4.96
C LYS A 174 -12.75 -20.96 4.11
N GLY A 175 -12.80 -19.77 4.72
CA GLY A 175 -12.51 -18.52 4.02
C GLY A 175 -11.04 -18.40 3.59
N LEU A 176 -10.10 -18.84 4.44
CA LEU A 176 -8.67 -18.87 4.07
C LEU A 176 -8.37 -19.88 2.97
N LEU A 177 -8.99 -21.07 2.99
CA LEU A 177 -8.85 -22.05 1.91
C LEU A 177 -9.40 -21.52 0.59
N GLY A 178 -10.56 -20.85 0.62
CA GLY A 178 -11.11 -20.17 -0.57
C GLY A 178 -10.17 -19.09 -1.11
N LEU A 179 -9.61 -18.25 -0.23
CA LEU A 179 -8.63 -17.24 -0.62
C LEU A 179 -7.35 -17.86 -1.19
N LYS A 180 -6.87 -18.96 -0.62
CA LYS A 180 -5.69 -19.70 -1.12
C LYS A 180 -5.91 -20.18 -2.55
N GLU A 181 -7.09 -20.73 -2.82
CA GLU A 181 -7.48 -21.22 -4.15
C GLU A 181 -7.56 -20.08 -5.18
N GLU A 182 -8.08 -18.92 -4.80
CA GLU A 182 -8.08 -17.74 -5.69
C GLU A 182 -6.65 -17.28 -6.03
N TRP A 183 -5.71 -17.30 -5.07
CA TRP A 183 -4.31 -17.00 -5.34
C TRP A 183 -3.62 -18.04 -6.22
N LYS A 184 -3.96 -19.33 -6.08
CA LYS A 184 -3.46 -20.39 -6.97
C LYS A 184 -3.91 -20.19 -8.40
N LYS A 185 -5.20 -19.91 -8.61
CA LYS A 185 -5.71 -19.62 -9.96
C LYS A 185 -5.04 -18.40 -10.59
N ALA A 186 -4.81 -17.35 -9.80
CA ALA A 186 -4.06 -16.18 -10.28
C ALA A 186 -2.61 -16.53 -10.63
N LEU A 187 -1.94 -17.35 -9.82
CA LEU A 187 -0.59 -17.86 -10.09
C LEU A 187 -0.56 -18.69 -11.38
N ASP A 188 -1.41 -19.69 -11.49
CA ASP A 188 -1.50 -20.57 -12.67
C ASP A 188 -1.71 -19.73 -13.93
N ARG A 189 -2.56 -18.69 -13.84
CA ARG A 189 -2.82 -17.79 -14.97
C ARG A 189 -1.60 -16.95 -15.35
N LEU A 190 -0.82 -16.46 -14.39
CA LEU A 190 0.44 -15.73 -14.63
C LEU A 190 1.53 -16.63 -15.24
N GLU A 191 1.62 -17.88 -14.78
CA GLU A 191 2.59 -18.84 -15.29
C GLU A 191 2.22 -19.32 -16.71
N CYS A 192 0.93 -19.30 -17.06
CA CYS A 192 0.44 -19.50 -18.43
C CYS A 192 0.65 -18.25 -19.31
N SER A 193 1.89 -17.77 -19.39
CA SER A 193 2.27 -16.61 -20.19
C SER A 193 1.82 -16.80 -21.65
N PRO A 194 1.31 -15.75 -22.32
CA PRO A 194 1.10 -15.80 -23.76
C PRO A 194 2.41 -16.16 -24.48
N HIS A 195 2.30 -16.80 -25.64
CA HIS A 195 3.43 -16.94 -26.57
C HIS A 195 3.76 -15.54 -27.09
N ILE A 196 4.69 -14.86 -26.43
CA ILE A 196 5.15 -13.54 -26.85
C ILE A 196 6.32 -13.77 -27.80
N ASP A 197 6.13 -13.41 -29.07
CA ASP A 197 7.19 -13.47 -30.09
C ASP A 197 8.26 -12.44 -29.73
N ALA A 198 9.34 -12.88 -29.08
CA ALA A 198 10.45 -12.00 -28.73
C ALA A 198 11.24 -11.63 -29.99
N VAL A 199 11.08 -10.40 -30.48
CA VAL A 199 12.02 -9.84 -31.47
C VAL A 199 13.37 -9.66 -30.76
N ASN A 200 14.40 -10.37 -31.21
CA ASN A 200 15.75 -10.43 -30.62
C ASN A 200 15.88 -11.16 -29.26
N GLY A 201 14.88 -11.92 -28.82
CA GLY A 201 15.01 -12.88 -27.72
C GLY A 201 14.97 -12.31 -26.28
N LYS A 202 14.61 -11.03 -26.08
CA LYS A 202 14.36 -10.45 -24.74
C LYS A 202 13.15 -9.52 -24.76
N ILE A 203 12.18 -9.75 -23.87
CA ILE A 203 11.03 -8.86 -23.69
C ILE A 203 11.32 -7.91 -22.52
N VAL A 204 11.23 -6.60 -22.75
CA VAL A 204 11.45 -5.62 -21.68
C VAL A 204 10.32 -5.72 -20.65
N GLY A 205 10.67 -5.95 -19.39
CA GLY A 205 9.72 -6.01 -18.28
C GLY A 205 9.36 -7.42 -17.79
N GLU A 206 9.94 -8.47 -18.35
CA GLU A 206 9.77 -9.86 -17.86
C GLU A 206 10.07 -10.01 -16.36
N GLU A 207 11.00 -9.23 -15.82
CA GLU A 207 11.33 -9.23 -14.39
C GLU A 207 10.14 -8.94 -13.49
N HIS A 208 9.18 -8.15 -13.99
CA HIS A 208 7.95 -7.81 -13.27
C HIS A 208 6.96 -8.98 -13.23
N LEU A 209 6.91 -9.80 -14.28
CA LEU A 209 6.10 -11.01 -14.31
C LEU A 209 6.69 -12.06 -13.35
N ASP A 210 8.01 -12.29 -13.40
CA ASP A 210 8.69 -13.19 -12.48
C ASP A 210 8.47 -12.72 -11.02
N TYR A 211 8.52 -11.41 -10.76
CA TYR A 211 8.22 -10.86 -9.44
C TYR A 211 6.76 -11.13 -9.02
N ALA A 212 5.79 -10.94 -9.92
CA ALA A 212 4.37 -11.19 -9.63
C ALA A 212 4.10 -12.67 -9.31
N VAL A 213 4.75 -13.59 -10.04
CA VAL A 213 4.72 -15.04 -9.76
C VAL A 213 5.24 -15.33 -8.36
N LEU A 214 6.44 -14.83 -8.00
CA LEU A 214 6.99 -14.98 -6.65
C LEU A 214 6.10 -14.36 -5.57
N TYR A 215 5.48 -13.22 -5.88
CA TYR A 215 4.54 -12.57 -4.97
C TYR A 215 3.36 -13.48 -4.65
N CYS A 216 2.75 -14.11 -5.67
CA CYS A 216 1.65 -15.05 -5.51
C CYS A 216 2.04 -16.29 -4.71
N LYS A 217 3.18 -16.94 -5.05
CA LYS A 217 3.71 -18.09 -4.29
C LYS A 217 3.90 -17.75 -2.80
N ARG A 218 4.48 -16.59 -2.52
CA ARG A 218 4.64 -16.07 -1.15
C ARG A 218 3.30 -15.85 -0.46
N LYS A 219 2.30 -15.29 -1.14
CA LYS A 219 0.95 -15.08 -0.58
C LYS A 219 0.26 -16.39 -0.23
N ILE A 220 0.42 -17.42 -1.05
CA ILE A 220 -0.09 -18.77 -0.77
C ILE A 220 0.57 -19.32 0.51
N ASN A 221 1.91 -19.21 0.63
CA ASN A 221 2.62 -19.61 1.84
C ASN A 221 2.19 -18.83 3.09
N GLU A 222 1.93 -17.52 2.97
CA GLU A 222 1.38 -16.72 4.08
C GLU A 222 0.03 -17.27 4.57
N ILE A 223 -0.83 -17.71 3.65
CA ILE A 223 -2.11 -18.34 3.99
C ILE A 223 -1.91 -19.72 4.63
N CYS A 224 -0.97 -20.54 4.12
CA CYS A 224 -0.64 -21.82 4.76
C CYS A 224 -0.16 -21.63 6.20
N ASN A 225 0.69 -20.63 6.45
CA ASN A 225 1.12 -20.28 7.80
C ASN A 225 -0.07 -19.88 8.70
N MET A 226 -1.02 -19.09 8.19
CA MET A 226 -2.24 -18.75 8.94
C MET A 226 -3.13 -19.96 9.23
N LEU A 227 -3.10 -20.97 8.36
CA LEU A 227 -3.81 -22.24 8.53
C LEU A 227 -3.04 -23.27 9.38
N ASN A 228 -1.83 -22.93 9.85
CA ASN A 228 -0.89 -23.86 10.48
C ASN A 228 -0.61 -25.12 9.61
N GLN A 229 -0.52 -24.93 8.30
CA GLN A 229 -0.21 -25.97 7.32
C GLN A 229 1.25 -25.88 6.88
N SER A 230 1.79 -26.97 6.34
CA SER A 230 3.07 -26.92 5.62
C SER A 230 2.99 -25.92 4.47
N ILE A 231 4.06 -25.15 4.27
CA ILE A 231 4.19 -24.29 3.11
C ILE A 231 4.13 -25.13 1.83
N GLU A 232 3.59 -24.55 0.76
CA GLU A 232 3.47 -25.24 -0.53
C GLU A 232 4.67 -25.00 -1.44
N TYR A 233 5.29 -23.82 -1.31
CA TYR A 233 6.49 -23.45 -2.05
C TYR A 233 7.67 -23.37 -1.09
N ASP A 234 8.71 -24.16 -1.34
CA ASP A 234 9.90 -24.18 -0.50
C ASP A 234 10.57 -22.79 -0.44
N SER A 235 10.93 -22.35 0.77
CA SER A 235 11.47 -21.00 0.99
C SER A 235 12.83 -20.82 0.31
N TRP A 236 13.68 -21.84 0.32
CA TRP A 236 14.99 -21.77 -0.34
C TRP A 236 14.85 -21.61 -1.85
N THR A 237 13.95 -22.40 -2.46
CA THR A 237 13.62 -22.32 -3.88
C THR A 237 13.14 -20.92 -4.27
N LEU A 238 12.23 -20.33 -3.49
CA LEU A 238 11.76 -18.96 -3.73
C LEU A 238 12.88 -17.91 -3.61
N LEU A 239 13.80 -18.07 -2.67
CA LEU A 239 14.95 -17.18 -2.51
C LEU A 239 15.90 -17.29 -3.70
N GLN A 240 16.15 -18.51 -4.19
CA GLN A 240 16.97 -18.75 -5.39
C GLN A 240 16.32 -18.21 -6.66
N GLU A 241 15.00 -18.37 -6.83
CA GLU A 241 14.26 -17.81 -7.95
C GLU A 241 14.34 -16.27 -7.95
N ALA A 242 14.23 -15.63 -6.78
CA ALA A 242 14.37 -14.19 -6.66
C ALA A 242 15.81 -13.71 -6.96
N ASP A 243 16.82 -14.38 -6.41
CA ASP A 243 18.24 -14.03 -6.63
C ASP A 243 18.64 -14.15 -8.12
N LYS A 244 18.11 -15.16 -8.82
CA LYS A 244 18.32 -15.32 -10.26
C LYS A 244 17.87 -14.12 -11.08
N MET A 245 16.93 -13.30 -10.61
CA MET A 245 16.52 -12.07 -11.32
C MET A 245 17.71 -11.12 -11.52
N HIS A 246 18.65 -11.04 -10.57
CA HIS A 246 19.83 -10.17 -10.69
C HIS A 246 20.82 -10.60 -11.79
N THR A 247 20.82 -11.89 -12.15
CA THR A 247 21.72 -12.43 -13.18
C THR A 247 21.03 -12.66 -14.51
N LYS A 248 19.71 -12.88 -14.50
CA LYS A 248 18.89 -13.10 -15.68
C LYS A 248 18.67 -11.82 -16.48
N TYR A 249 18.51 -10.69 -15.81
CA TYR A 249 18.17 -9.42 -16.43
C TYR A 249 19.38 -8.49 -16.49
N GLU A 250 19.49 -7.71 -17.58
CA GLU A 250 20.59 -6.75 -17.76
C GLU A 250 20.48 -5.55 -16.81
N ASN A 251 19.26 -5.27 -16.31
CA ASN A 251 19.00 -4.22 -15.34
C ASN A 251 19.18 -4.76 -13.92
N ASP A 252 19.75 -3.95 -13.04
CA ASP A 252 19.81 -4.24 -11.61
C ASP A 252 18.41 -4.10 -11.00
N PHE A 253 17.54 -5.09 -11.22
CA PHE A 253 16.17 -5.13 -10.70
C PHE A 253 16.18 -5.31 -9.17
N TYR A 254 16.45 -4.21 -8.46
CA TYR A 254 16.68 -4.22 -7.02
C TYR A 254 15.44 -4.61 -6.21
N MET A 255 14.25 -4.58 -6.81
CA MET A 255 13.03 -5.04 -6.16
C MET A 255 13.04 -6.55 -5.89
N ALA A 256 13.91 -7.33 -6.56
CA ALA A 256 14.21 -8.70 -6.16
C ALA A 256 14.68 -8.80 -4.70
N GLU A 257 15.52 -7.87 -4.22
CA GLU A 257 15.95 -7.80 -2.81
C GLU A 257 14.75 -7.60 -1.86
N ASN A 258 13.76 -6.84 -2.29
CA ASN A 258 12.55 -6.61 -1.50
C ASN A 258 11.65 -7.86 -1.41
N ILE A 259 11.57 -8.71 -2.45
CA ILE A 259 10.83 -9.97 -2.34
C ILE A 259 11.62 -11.02 -1.55
N ILE A 260 12.95 -11.06 -1.69
CA ILE A 260 13.86 -11.86 -0.85
C ILE A 260 13.62 -11.53 0.62
N ALA A 261 13.65 -10.25 1.00
CA ALA A 261 13.44 -9.83 2.37
C ALA A 261 12.10 -10.29 2.94
N GLN A 262 11.04 -10.17 2.13
CA GLN A 262 9.69 -10.53 2.52
C GLN A 262 9.43 -12.04 2.58
N THR A 263 10.14 -12.83 1.78
CA THR A 263 10.09 -14.30 1.83
C THR A 263 10.90 -14.80 3.02
N ALA A 264 12.14 -14.31 3.17
CA ALA A 264 13.07 -14.72 4.23
C ALA A 264 12.49 -14.54 5.64
N ILE A 265 11.84 -13.41 5.94
CA ILE A 265 11.27 -13.13 7.27
C ILE A 265 10.19 -14.12 7.71
N LYS A 266 9.62 -14.88 6.78
CA LYS A 266 8.59 -15.90 7.05
C LYS A 266 9.16 -17.30 7.28
N SER A 267 10.42 -17.54 6.92
CA SER A 267 11.12 -18.80 7.17
C SER A 267 11.86 -18.76 8.51
N SER A 268 11.77 -19.85 9.27
CA SER A 268 12.54 -20.02 10.52
C SER A 268 14.04 -20.02 10.28
N GLU A 269 14.47 -20.61 9.17
CA GLU A 269 15.84 -20.86 8.76
C GLU A 269 16.50 -19.58 8.22
N TYR A 270 15.77 -18.85 7.37
CA TYR A 270 16.34 -17.76 6.58
C TYR A 270 15.98 -16.36 7.09
N LYS A 271 15.22 -16.23 8.19
CA LYS A 271 14.80 -14.92 8.74
C LYS A 271 15.91 -13.90 8.90
N SER A 272 17.14 -14.31 9.18
CA SER A 272 18.30 -13.43 9.32
C SER A 272 18.66 -12.70 8.02
N LEU A 273 18.43 -13.32 6.86
CA LEU A 273 18.69 -12.74 5.54
C LEU A 273 17.76 -11.56 5.25
N SER A 274 16.59 -11.49 5.89
CA SER A 274 15.59 -10.47 5.59
C SER A 274 16.09 -9.04 5.80
N ILE A 275 16.89 -8.81 6.84
CA ILE A 275 17.47 -7.49 7.15
C ILE A 275 18.56 -7.13 6.15
N LEU A 276 19.37 -8.11 5.71
CA LEU A 276 20.43 -7.88 4.73
C LEU A 276 19.82 -7.50 3.37
N ALA A 277 18.84 -8.27 2.90
CA ALA A 277 18.18 -8.03 1.63
C ALA A 277 17.45 -6.68 1.60
N ILE A 278 16.69 -6.32 2.65
CA ILE A 278 16.04 -4.99 2.66
C ILE A 278 17.06 -3.85 2.68
N ARG A 279 18.23 -4.04 3.30
CA ARG A 279 19.31 -3.05 3.30
C ARG A 279 19.94 -2.89 1.91
N ASN A 280 20.11 -3.97 1.16
CA ASN A 280 20.56 -3.88 -0.23
C ASN A 280 19.51 -3.13 -1.07
N CYS A 281 18.23 -3.42 -0.87
CA CYS A 281 17.13 -2.70 -1.51
C CYS A 281 17.18 -1.18 -1.22
N THR A 282 17.43 -0.77 0.04
CA THR A 282 17.54 0.66 0.38
C THR A 282 18.77 1.35 -0.22
N GLN A 283 19.86 0.61 -0.46
CA GLN A 283 21.06 1.16 -1.08
C GLN A 283 20.90 1.38 -2.59
N LYS A 284 20.02 0.62 -3.23
CA LYS A 284 19.77 0.66 -4.67
C LYS A 284 18.63 1.59 -5.07
N CYS A 285 17.63 1.78 -4.21
CA CYS A 285 16.53 2.71 -4.45
C CYS A 285 17.02 4.17 -4.45
N GLN A 286 16.92 4.84 -5.59
CA GLN A 286 17.48 6.18 -5.79
C GLN A 286 16.53 7.28 -5.33
N VAL A 287 15.22 7.08 -5.49
CA VAL A 287 14.22 8.08 -5.10
C VAL A 287 13.97 8.08 -3.59
N PRO A 288 14.28 9.18 -2.86
CA PRO A 288 14.11 9.27 -1.41
C PRO A 288 12.70 8.91 -0.92
N ALA A 289 11.66 9.38 -1.59
CA ALA A 289 10.27 9.14 -1.20
C ALA A 289 9.86 7.66 -1.29
N CYS A 290 10.35 6.95 -2.31
CA CYS A 290 10.19 5.52 -2.46
C CYS A 290 11.01 4.78 -1.39
N ASN A 291 12.28 5.17 -1.23
CA ASN A 291 13.22 4.56 -0.30
C ASN A 291 12.77 4.68 1.16
N SER A 292 12.10 5.77 1.52
CA SER A 292 11.45 5.96 2.82
C SER A 292 10.57 4.77 3.22
N PHE A 293 9.86 4.16 2.28
CA PHE A 293 9.03 2.99 2.57
C PHE A 293 9.85 1.73 2.84
N HIS A 294 10.99 1.55 2.16
CA HIS A 294 11.92 0.46 2.42
C HIS A 294 12.61 0.60 3.78
N PHE A 295 13.01 1.81 4.18
CA PHE A 295 13.49 2.10 5.53
C PHE A 295 12.42 1.81 6.60
N TYR A 296 11.16 2.20 6.38
CA TYR A 296 10.06 1.83 7.27
C TYR A 296 9.91 0.30 7.40
N ARG A 297 10.02 -0.45 6.30
CA ARG A 297 9.99 -1.92 6.32
C ARG A 297 11.18 -2.49 7.09
N MET A 298 12.37 -1.92 6.92
CA MET A 298 13.57 -2.30 7.66
C MET A 298 13.38 -2.09 9.17
N GLY A 299 12.83 -0.95 9.59
CA GLY A 299 12.48 -0.71 11.01
C GLY A 299 11.51 -1.76 11.56
N LYS A 300 10.48 -2.14 10.79
CA LYS A 300 9.56 -3.23 11.14
C LYS A 300 10.26 -4.59 11.28
N LEU A 301 11.31 -4.87 10.50
CA LEU A 301 12.10 -6.09 10.62
C LEU A 301 12.98 -6.06 11.89
N TYR A 302 13.62 -4.93 12.18
CA TYR A 302 14.39 -4.75 13.41
C TYR A 302 13.53 -4.89 14.67
N GLU A 303 12.32 -4.33 14.69
CA GLU A 303 11.35 -4.53 15.80
C GLU A 303 11.07 -6.02 16.03
N LYS A 304 10.77 -6.77 14.96
CA LYS A 304 10.51 -8.22 15.06
C LYS A 304 11.70 -9.01 15.56
N ALA A 305 12.91 -8.49 15.34
CA ALA A 305 14.16 -9.07 15.84
C ALA A 305 14.56 -8.53 17.23
N ASN A 306 13.69 -7.76 17.91
CA ASN A 306 13.95 -7.11 19.20
C ASN A 306 15.18 -6.16 19.18
N LYS A 307 15.48 -5.57 18.03
CA LYS A 307 16.58 -4.61 17.81
C LYS A 307 16.03 -3.18 17.82
N ASN A 308 15.57 -2.72 18.98
CA ASN A 308 14.78 -1.48 19.10
C ASN A 308 15.53 -0.23 18.65
N ILE A 309 16.81 -0.09 19.00
CA ILE A 309 17.63 1.08 18.60
C ILE A 309 17.75 1.17 17.08
N GLN A 310 18.04 0.06 16.41
CA GLN A 310 18.12 0.02 14.95
C GLN A 310 16.76 0.24 14.29
N ALA A 311 15.68 -0.21 14.93
CA ALA A 311 14.33 0.04 14.45
C ALA A 311 14.00 1.53 14.48
N GLU A 312 14.29 2.20 15.59
CA GLU A 312 14.11 3.65 15.75
C GLU A 312 14.87 4.44 14.70
N GLN A 313 16.18 4.18 14.56
CA GLN A 313 17.02 4.80 13.53
C GLN A 313 16.44 4.62 12.12
N SER A 314 15.93 3.41 11.81
CA SER A 314 15.31 3.14 10.50
C SER A 314 14.02 3.94 10.28
N TYR A 315 13.24 4.21 11.33
CA TYR A 315 12.05 5.05 11.22
C TYR A 315 12.39 6.53 11.08
N GLU A 316 13.41 7.01 11.78
CA GLU A 316 13.95 8.36 11.62
C GLU A 316 14.49 8.57 10.21
N ASP A 317 15.25 7.60 9.68
CA ASP A 317 15.73 7.61 8.29
C ASP A 317 14.57 7.65 7.29
N ALA A 318 13.54 6.82 7.49
CA ALA A 318 12.34 6.85 6.67
C ALA A 318 11.67 8.22 6.68
N TYR A 319 11.51 8.82 7.86
CA TYR A 319 10.87 10.14 8.00
C TYR A 319 11.73 11.28 7.43
N ARG A 320 13.06 11.19 7.57
CA ARG A 320 14.00 12.16 6.99
C ARG A 320 13.96 12.16 5.47
N LEU A 321 13.89 10.98 4.85
CA LEU A 321 13.77 10.84 3.40
C LEU A 321 12.40 11.31 2.88
N ASN A 322 11.34 11.14 3.69
CA ASN A 322 10.01 11.59 3.35
C ASN A 322 9.20 11.98 4.60
N PRO A 323 9.12 13.29 4.90
CA PRO A 323 8.32 13.79 6.02
C PRO A 323 6.81 13.56 5.90
N LEU A 324 6.33 13.10 4.74
CA LEU A 324 4.92 12.74 4.51
C LEU A 324 4.65 11.25 4.82
N ASN A 325 5.67 10.47 5.20
CA ASN A 325 5.50 9.08 5.61
C ASN A 325 4.90 8.98 7.02
N PHE A 326 3.57 9.09 7.09
CA PHE A 326 2.84 9.03 8.36
C PHE A 326 3.01 7.71 9.12
N ARG A 327 3.36 6.61 8.45
CA ARG A 327 3.59 5.31 9.11
C ARG A 327 4.90 5.30 9.89
N ALA A 328 5.95 5.89 9.33
CA ALA A 328 7.21 6.10 10.04
C ALA A 328 7.02 7.11 11.18
N LEU A 329 6.35 8.23 10.91
CA LEU A 329 6.05 9.24 11.93
C LEU A 329 5.23 8.66 13.09
N TYR A 330 4.29 7.74 12.83
CA TYR A 330 3.56 7.04 13.88
C TYR A 330 4.48 6.22 14.79
N LYS A 331 5.52 5.59 14.22
CA LYS A 331 6.48 4.82 15.00
C LYS A 331 7.35 5.71 15.89
N ILE A 332 7.77 6.86 15.36
CA ILE A 332 8.47 7.90 16.12
C ILE A 332 7.57 8.41 17.25
N ALA A 333 6.31 8.76 16.96
CA ALA A 333 5.34 9.23 17.95
C ALA A 333 5.08 8.25 19.08
N MET A 334 5.01 6.94 18.76
CA MET A 334 4.91 5.90 19.78
C MET A 334 6.17 5.82 20.64
N ASN A 335 7.37 6.02 20.08
CA ASN A 335 8.60 6.06 20.88
C ASN A 335 8.62 7.28 21.81
N SER A 336 8.36 8.48 21.28
CA SER A 336 8.21 9.72 22.06
C SER A 336 7.24 9.55 23.23
N ARG A 337 6.10 8.89 23.00
CA ARG A 337 5.12 8.59 24.05
C ARG A 337 5.68 7.65 25.11
N ASN A 338 6.32 6.55 24.70
CA ASN A 338 6.86 5.55 25.61
C ASN A 338 8.01 6.12 26.48
N GLU A 339 8.79 7.05 25.94
CA GLU A 339 9.83 7.80 26.65
C GLU A 339 9.29 8.96 27.49
N LYS A 340 7.96 9.16 27.51
CA LYS A 340 7.26 10.21 28.26
C LYS A 340 7.56 11.64 27.78
N TYR A 341 7.94 11.80 26.52
CA TYR A 341 8.04 13.10 25.86
C TYR A 341 6.67 13.53 25.31
N SER A 342 5.73 13.83 26.21
CA SER A 342 4.31 14.08 25.88
C SER A 342 4.09 15.17 24.83
N GLU A 343 4.83 16.28 24.87
CA GLU A 343 4.69 17.37 23.89
C GLU A 343 5.17 16.97 22.49
N ALA A 344 6.28 16.23 22.39
CA ALA A 344 6.79 15.72 21.12
C ALA A 344 5.78 14.74 20.50
N ALA A 345 5.33 13.75 21.29
CA ALA A 345 4.32 12.79 20.86
C ALA A 345 3.02 13.48 20.40
N ARG A 346 2.54 14.47 21.15
CA ARG A 346 1.35 15.26 20.79
C ARG A 346 1.53 15.96 19.43
N LYS A 347 2.68 16.60 19.21
CA LYS A 347 2.99 17.27 17.93
C LYS A 347 3.02 16.27 16.78
N GLU A 348 3.64 15.11 16.98
CA GLU A 348 3.81 14.08 15.95
C GLU A 348 2.47 13.44 15.57
N PHE A 349 1.62 13.08 16.55
CA PHE A 349 0.27 12.59 16.27
C PHE A 349 -0.60 13.62 15.56
N ARG A 350 -0.50 14.91 15.93
CA ARG A 350 -1.19 15.99 15.20
C ARG A 350 -0.68 16.14 13.77
N ASN A 351 0.62 15.99 13.54
CA ASN A 351 1.19 16.02 12.20
C ASN A 351 0.72 14.85 11.33
N ILE A 352 0.56 13.65 11.90
CA ILE A 352 -0.05 12.51 11.19
C ILE A 352 -1.47 12.86 10.75
N LEU A 353 -2.29 13.43 11.64
CA LEU A 353 -3.64 13.87 11.31
C LEU A 353 -3.64 14.90 10.16
N ARG A 354 -2.71 15.85 10.15
CA ARG A 354 -2.57 16.85 9.07
C ARG A 354 -2.18 16.20 7.74
N ILE A 355 -1.22 15.28 7.75
CA ILE A 355 -0.84 14.49 6.56
C ILE A 355 -2.06 13.73 6.01
N LEU A 356 -2.92 13.22 6.89
CA LEU A 356 -4.18 12.54 6.56
C LEU A 356 -5.36 13.52 6.33
N HIS A 357 -5.07 14.77 5.97
CA HIS A 357 -6.05 15.80 5.58
C HIS A 357 -7.08 16.16 6.66
N VAL A 358 -6.82 15.83 7.93
CA VAL A 358 -7.74 16.13 9.03
C VAL A 358 -7.63 17.60 9.43
N PRO A 359 -8.71 18.40 9.33
CA PRO A 359 -8.73 19.78 9.80
C PRO A 359 -8.86 19.79 11.33
N LEU A 360 -7.79 20.20 12.02
CA LEU A 360 -7.77 20.21 13.49
C LEU A 360 -8.72 21.30 14.01
N GLY A 361 -9.70 20.91 14.84
CA GLY A 361 -10.66 21.84 15.46
C GLY A 361 -11.93 22.09 14.64
N ASP A 362 -12.06 21.54 13.43
CA ASP A 362 -13.30 21.62 12.64
C ASP A 362 -13.93 20.24 12.48
N THR A 363 -14.93 19.97 13.33
CA THR A 363 -15.67 18.71 13.33
C THR A 363 -16.42 18.44 12.03
N ARG A 364 -16.98 19.47 11.39
CA ARG A 364 -17.77 19.29 10.15
C ARG A 364 -16.87 18.99 8.97
N ALA A 365 -15.73 19.68 8.88
CA ALA A 365 -14.76 19.40 7.84
C ALA A 365 -14.07 18.04 8.06
N MET A 366 -13.82 17.65 9.31
CA MET A 366 -13.35 16.31 9.68
C MET A 366 -14.31 15.21 9.20
N GLU A 367 -15.62 15.37 9.42
CA GLU A 367 -16.63 14.42 8.95
C GLU A 367 -16.59 14.25 7.43
N LYS A 368 -16.41 15.33 6.67
CA LYS A 368 -16.28 15.27 5.20
C LYS A 368 -15.00 14.54 4.78
N THR A 369 -13.88 14.77 5.47
CA THR A 369 -12.61 14.10 5.17
C THR A 369 -12.72 12.59 5.39
N VAL A 370 -13.20 12.14 6.55
CA VAL A 370 -13.26 10.70 6.86
C VAL A 370 -14.21 9.91 5.97
N LYS A 371 -15.16 10.55 5.28
CA LYS A 371 -16.01 9.89 4.28
C LYS A 371 -15.28 9.55 2.98
N LYS A 372 -14.04 10.00 2.78
CA LYS A 372 -13.28 9.79 1.54
C LYS A 372 -12.05 8.90 1.73
N LEU A 373 -11.59 8.72 2.96
CA LEU A 373 -10.33 8.06 3.24
C LEU A 373 -10.43 6.53 3.21
N PRO A 374 -9.36 5.83 2.81
CA PRO A 374 -9.31 4.38 2.86
C PRO A 374 -9.23 3.85 4.30
N ALA A 375 -9.66 2.59 4.49
CA ALA A 375 -9.72 1.91 5.78
C ALA A 375 -8.43 2.01 6.61
N LEU A 376 -7.27 1.94 5.95
CA LEU A 376 -5.99 2.04 6.64
C LEU A 376 -5.79 3.43 7.28
N GLU A 377 -6.07 4.50 6.55
CA GLU A 377 -5.86 5.86 7.02
C GLU A 377 -6.86 6.21 8.13
N LEU A 378 -8.10 5.73 8.01
CA LEU A 378 -9.08 5.78 9.10
C LEU A 378 -8.56 5.10 10.37
N GLU A 379 -7.90 3.93 10.25
CA GLU A 379 -7.29 3.27 11.40
C GLU A 379 -6.21 4.13 12.07
N TYR A 380 -5.36 4.81 11.29
CA TYR A 380 -4.35 5.71 11.84
C TYR A 380 -4.97 6.95 12.49
N ILE A 381 -6.03 7.51 11.92
CA ILE A 381 -6.80 8.61 12.52
C ILE A 381 -7.34 8.19 13.89
N CYS A 382 -8.03 7.04 13.97
CA CYS A 382 -8.58 6.54 15.24
C CYS A 382 -7.47 6.31 16.28
N LYS A 383 -6.34 5.71 15.86
CA LYS A 383 -5.17 5.51 16.75
C LYS A 383 -4.63 6.85 17.27
N CYS A 384 -4.43 7.84 16.40
CA CYS A 384 -3.91 9.14 16.79
C CYS A 384 -4.83 9.82 17.81
N TYR A 385 -6.14 9.82 17.60
CA TYR A 385 -7.06 10.44 18.56
C TYR A 385 -7.12 9.72 19.91
N VAL A 386 -7.12 8.37 19.91
CA VAL A 386 -7.06 7.60 21.17
C VAL A 386 -5.76 7.87 21.93
N LEU A 387 -4.63 7.94 21.22
CA LEU A 387 -3.32 8.22 21.83
C LEU A 387 -3.19 9.67 22.31
N LEU A 388 -3.77 10.64 21.59
CA LEU A 388 -3.83 12.03 22.02
C LEU A 388 -4.68 12.19 23.29
N ALA A 389 -5.82 11.49 23.37
CA ALA A 389 -6.64 11.46 24.58
C ALA A 389 -5.88 10.83 25.76
N ASP A 390 -5.17 9.73 25.54
CA ASP A 390 -4.34 9.09 26.55
C ASP A 390 -3.23 10.01 27.07
N ILE A 391 -2.50 10.69 26.16
CA ILE A 391 -1.47 11.67 26.54
C ILE A 391 -2.08 12.76 27.42
N GLU A 392 -3.25 13.28 27.06
CA GLU A 392 -3.91 14.36 27.80
C GLU A 392 -4.32 13.96 29.23
N LEU A 393 -4.66 12.69 29.47
CA LEU A 393 -4.95 12.20 30.81
C LEU A 393 -3.72 12.13 31.72
N HIS A 394 -2.52 12.08 31.15
CA HIS A 394 -1.28 11.83 31.87
C HIS A 394 -0.35 13.07 31.99
N VAL A 395 -0.81 14.25 31.55
CA VAL A 395 -0.10 15.51 31.83
C VAL A 395 -0.47 16.09 33.20
N GLU A 396 0.36 16.98 33.75
CA GLU A 396 0.16 17.56 35.09
C GLU A 396 -1.18 18.29 35.26
N LYS A 397 -1.67 18.92 34.18
CA LYS A 397 -2.95 19.65 34.15
C LYS A 397 -3.76 19.21 32.93
N PRO A 398 -4.57 18.15 33.05
CA PRO A 398 -5.38 17.64 31.95
C PRO A 398 -6.40 18.66 31.46
N ASP A 399 -6.43 18.90 30.15
CA ASP A 399 -7.54 19.55 29.45
C ASP A 399 -8.61 18.50 29.11
N TYR A 400 -9.58 18.35 30.01
CA TYR A 400 -10.72 17.44 29.79
C TYR A 400 -11.58 17.83 28.58
N GLY A 401 -11.57 19.09 28.14
CA GLY A 401 -12.22 19.53 26.92
C GLY A 401 -11.54 18.92 25.69
N TYR A 402 -10.22 19.01 25.62
CA TYR A 402 -9.43 18.40 24.55
C TYR A 402 -9.48 16.86 24.56
N TYR A 403 -9.47 16.25 25.74
CA TYR A 403 -9.68 14.81 25.91
C TYR A 403 -11.01 14.36 25.29
N ASN A 404 -12.12 15.00 25.67
CA ASN A 404 -13.45 14.67 25.16
C ASN A 404 -13.56 14.95 23.66
N TYR A 405 -12.92 16.03 23.16
CA TYR A 405 -12.83 16.31 21.74
C TYR A 405 -12.17 15.15 20.97
N CYS A 406 -11.04 14.62 21.46
CA CYS A 406 -10.35 13.52 20.81
C CYS A 406 -11.20 12.25 20.73
N LEU A 407 -11.89 11.89 21.81
CA LEU A 407 -12.80 10.75 21.81
C LEU A 407 -13.97 10.95 20.83
N ASN A 408 -14.57 12.13 20.81
CA ASN A 408 -15.64 12.46 19.87
C ASN A 408 -15.16 12.40 18.40
N MET A 409 -13.96 12.86 18.09
CA MET A 409 -13.42 12.78 16.72
C MET A 409 -13.21 11.33 16.28
N MET A 410 -12.78 10.46 17.20
CA MET A 410 -12.65 9.04 16.96
C MET A 410 -14.00 8.37 16.71
N GLU A 411 -15.03 8.70 17.49
CA GLU A 411 -16.40 8.21 17.28
C GLU A 411 -16.99 8.67 15.93
N ILE A 412 -16.73 9.92 15.53
CA ILE A 412 -17.13 10.44 14.22
C ILE A 412 -16.49 9.65 13.09
N ALA A 413 -15.20 9.32 13.18
CA ALA A 413 -14.54 8.50 12.17
C ALA A 413 -15.21 7.12 12.02
N VAL A 414 -15.60 6.48 13.12
CA VAL A 414 -16.26 5.17 13.11
C VAL A 414 -17.70 5.24 12.60
N LYS A 415 -18.49 6.22 13.08
CA LYS A 415 -19.90 6.36 12.71
C LYS A 415 -20.10 6.58 11.20
N ASN A 416 -19.12 7.17 10.54
CA ASN A 416 -19.19 7.51 9.12
C ASN A 416 -18.66 6.42 8.19
N ILE A 417 -18.26 5.25 8.70
CA ILE A 417 -17.74 4.14 7.85
C ILE A 417 -18.77 3.69 6.81
N ARG A 418 -20.06 3.61 7.17
CA ARG A 418 -21.14 3.21 6.25
C ARG A 418 -21.51 4.26 5.21
N GLU A 419 -21.15 5.51 5.47
CA GLU A 419 -21.34 6.64 4.55
C GLU A 419 -20.04 7.01 3.82
N ASN A 420 -18.95 6.27 4.07
CA ASN A 420 -17.67 6.52 3.44
C ASN A 420 -17.72 6.05 1.98
N GLN A 421 -17.55 7.00 1.07
CA GLN A 421 -17.59 6.79 -0.37
C GLN A 421 -16.62 5.70 -0.82
N PHE A 422 -15.35 5.79 -0.40
CA PHE A 422 -14.33 4.80 -0.77
C PHE A 422 -14.72 3.40 -0.32
N ILE A 423 -15.21 3.24 0.92
CA ILE A 423 -15.61 1.95 1.47
C ILE A 423 -16.85 1.41 0.76
N CYS A 424 -17.84 2.27 0.48
CA CYS A 424 -19.04 1.89 -0.26
C CYS A 424 -18.73 1.42 -1.68
N GLU A 425 -17.82 2.10 -2.37
CA GLU A 425 -17.42 1.75 -3.74
C GLU A 425 -16.57 0.47 -3.77
N MET A 426 -15.61 0.34 -2.86
CA MET A 426 -14.71 -0.82 -2.81
C MET A 426 -15.36 -2.08 -2.23
N TYR A 427 -16.26 -1.94 -1.27
CA TYR A 427 -16.75 -3.05 -0.44
C TYR A 427 -18.27 -3.08 -0.29
N GLY A 428 -19.02 -2.32 -1.07
CA GLY A 428 -20.49 -2.29 -1.01
C GLY A 428 -21.17 -3.62 -1.35
N ASP A 429 -20.48 -4.50 -2.09
CA ASP A 429 -20.90 -5.89 -2.36
C ASP A 429 -20.41 -6.90 -1.30
N HIS A 430 -19.73 -6.43 -0.25
CA HIS A 430 -19.21 -7.21 0.87
C HIS A 430 -19.63 -6.61 2.23
N PRO A 431 -20.91 -6.70 2.62
CA PRO A 431 -21.41 -6.06 3.84
C PRO A 431 -20.69 -6.51 5.12
N ASP A 432 -20.28 -7.77 5.19
CA ASP A 432 -19.52 -8.34 6.32
C ASP A 432 -18.19 -7.57 6.52
N TYR A 433 -17.57 -7.11 5.42
CA TYR A 433 -16.35 -6.31 5.48
C TYR A 433 -16.55 -4.99 6.21
N VAL A 434 -17.64 -4.30 5.89
CA VAL A 434 -17.98 -3.01 6.48
C VAL A 434 -18.25 -3.15 7.97
N GLU A 435 -19.05 -4.15 8.37
CA GLU A 435 -19.36 -4.40 9.78
C GLU A 435 -18.09 -4.72 10.59
N HIS A 436 -17.23 -5.57 10.06
CA HIS A 436 -15.96 -5.86 10.72
C HIS A 436 -15.05 -4.63 10.80
N LEU A 437 -15.02 -3.78 9.77
CA LEU A 437 -14.22 -2.55 9.81
C LEU A 437 -14.70 -1.65 10.96
N GLU A 438 -16.00 -1.52 11.17
CA GLU A 438 -16.57 -0.79 12.31
C GLU A 438 -16.11 -1.38 13.65
N LYS A 439 -16.22 -2.71 13.83
CA LYS A 439 -15.74 -3.39 15.05
C LYS A 439 -14.25 -3.17 15.28
N ARG A 440 -13.45 -3.29 14.22
CA ARG A 440 -11.99 -3.13 14.24
C ARG A 440 -11.56 -1.71 14.57
N LEU A 441 -12.33 -0.72 14.16
CA LEU A 441 -12.06 0.69 14.41
C LEU A 441 -12.74 1.21 15.68
N SER A 442 -13.56 0.40 16.37
CA SER A 442 -14.17 0.74 17.65
C SER A 442 -13.13 1.12 18.72
N MET A 443 -13.55 1.94 19.69
CA MET A 443 -12.64 2.50 20.70
C MET A 443 -11.95 1.40 21.50
N ASN A 444 -12.69 0.36 21.89
CA ASN A 444 -12.15 -0.78 22.63
C ASN A 444 -11.11 -1.56 21.80
N ALA A 445 -11.38 -1.79 20.52
CA ALA A 445 -10.45 -2.48 19.63
C ALA A 445 -9.17 -1.65 19.40
N ILE A 446 -9.31 -0.34 19.23
CA ILE A 446 -8.16 0.56 19.05
C ILE A 446 -7.33 0.64 20.32
N ARG A 447 -7.93 0.85 21.51
CA ARG A 447 -7.23 0.83 22.81
C ARG A 447 -6.41 -0.45 23.00
N LYS A 448 -7.03 -1.62 22.76
CA LYS A 448 -6.34 -2.92 22.80
C LYS A 448 -5.16 -2.98 21.83
N LYS A 449 -5.32 -2.47 20.60
CA LYS A 449 -4.24 -2.45 19.59
C LYS A 449 -3.07 -1.54 19.97
N VAL A 450 -3.33 -0.44 20.67
CA VAL A 450 -2.31 0.51 21.10
C VAL A 450 -1.80 0.28 22.53
N GLN A 451 -2.23 -0.82 23.16
CA GLN A 451 -1.82 -1.25 24.51
C GLN A 451 -2.23 -0.26 25.61
N LEU A 452 -3.48 0.22 25.54
CA LEU A 452 -4.15 1.04 26.56
C LEU A 452 -5.21 0.26 27.32
#